data_AF-A0A957L2J1-F1
#
_entry.id   AF-A0A957L2J1-F1
#
_cell.length_a   1.000
_cell.length_b   1.000
_cell.length_c   1.000
_cell.angle_alpha   90.00
_cell.angle_beta   90.00
_cell.angle_gamma   90.00
#
_symmetry.space_group_name_H-M   'P 1'
#
loop_
_entity.id
_entity.type
_entity.pdbx_description
1 polymer ?
#
loop_
_entity_poly.entity_id
_entity_poly.type
_entity_poly.pdbx_seq_one_letter_code
_entity_poly.pdbx_strand_id
1 'polypeptide(L)'
;MDDRIVDFVRGLRAAGVRVSLSESVDAFRAIKELGVVNKWQFRESLRATLVKEYDDFLIFDELFPLYFSSTEAPLQNAMDEMSLDDQDLLKAALQAMSGQLDNLLDWLTSGEGPSKEELEEMARRAGSQWADNPREARWVTRRMLQQMGFGHLEEKLQELYQKLKEMGMSDEAIAKLMGVVEANRDSLEDYVAQQVGLQVAQQRANRPDEIHGSDLMHKSFGALSADEKDVLRKEVGRLVTQLRSRASLRRKRGRAGKFDAKGTIRANLRHAGVPFELKLKRKKLKPSIVLICDVSGSMHSVAEFMLRFLGELNDQISKSRSFAYYADLAE
;
A
#
# COMPACT_ATOMS: atom_id res chain seq x y z
N MET A 1 -4.27 -12.23 -21.19
CA MET A 1 -3.24 -12.45 -20.15
C MET A 1 -2.29 -11.27 -20.11
N ASP A 2 -1.79 -10.84 -21.27
CA ASP A 2 -0.88 -9.70 -21.42
C ASP A 2 -1.40 -8.41 -20.76
N ASP A 3 -2.68 -8.07 -20.97
CA ASP A 3 -3.30 -6.90 -20.32
C ASP A 3 -3.24 -6.98 -18.77
N ARG A 4 -3.46 -8.17 -18.19
CA ARG A 4 -3.36 -8.37 -16.74
C ARG A 4 -1.94 -8.17 -16.23
N ILE A 5 -0.93 -8.57 -17.03
CA ILE A 5 0.49 -8.34 -16.69
C ILE A 5 0.81 -6.84 -16.76
N VAL A 6 0.31 -6.13 -17.78
CA VAL A 6 0.47 -4.67 -17.87
C VAL A 6 -0.17 -3.97 -16.66
N ASP A 7 -1.39 -4.35 -16.30
CA ASP A 7 -2.10 -3.77 -15.16
C ASP A 7 -1.41 -4.12 -13.83
N PHE A 8 -0.85 -5.33 -13.70
CA PHE A 8 -0.06 -5.71 -12.54
C PHE A 8 1.23 -4.87 -12.42
N VAL A 9 1.94 -4.65 -13.52
CA VAL A 9 3.12 -3.76 -13.55
C VAL A 9 2.75 -2.33 -13.15
N ARG A 10 1.60 -1.82 -13.62
CA ARG A 10 1.09 -0.51 -13.19
C ARG A 10 0.77 -0.49 -11.70
N GLY A 11 0.13 -1.55 -11.18
CA GLY A 11 -0.16 -1.73 -9.75
C GLY A 11 1.10 -1.73 -8.88
N LEU A 12 2.13 -2.46 -9.30
CA LEU A 12 3.44 -2.48 -8.63
C LEU A 12 4.06 -1.07 -8.55
N ARG A 13 4.10 -0.35 -9.68
CA ARG A 13 4.60 1.04 -9.73
C ARG A 13 3.81 1.96 -8.79
N ALA A 14 2.48 1.84 -8.78
CA ALA A 14 1.59 2.62 -7.93
C ALA A 14 1.61 2.20 -6.45
N ALA A 15 2.30 1.12 -6.11
CA ALA A 15 2.61 0.74 -4.75
C ALA A 15 4.05 1.12 -4.34
N GLY A 16 4.80 1.77 -5.24
CA GLY A 16 6.17 2.25 -5.01
C GLY A 16 7.27 1.30 -5.49
N VAL A 17 6.93 0.17 -6.14
CA VAL A 17 7.92 -0.78 -6.68
C VAL A 17 8.48 -0.24 -8.00
N ARG A 18 9.82 -0.18 -8.09
CA ARG A 18 10.51 0.31 -9.28
C ARG A 18 10.54 -0.75 -10.37
N VAL A 19 9.65 -0.58 -11.35
CA VAL A 19 9.63 -1.42 -12.55
C VAL A 19 9.95 -0.59 -13.78
N SER A 20 11.08 -0.81 -14.42
CA SER A 20 11.49 -0.19 -15.69
C SER A 20 10.79 -0.84 -16.90
N LEU A 21 10.88 -0.18 -18.06
CA LEU A 21 10.38 -0.75 -19.31
C LEU A 21 11.14 -2.02 -19.69
N SER A 22 12.47 -2.04 -19.48
CA SER A 22 13.31 -3.22 -19.74
C SER A 22 12.90 -4.42 -18.90
N GLU A 23 12.63 -4.23 -17.61
CA GLU A 23 12.14 -5.30 -16.73
C GLU A 23 10.76 -5.81 -17.15
N SER A 24 9.89 -4.91 -17.61
CA SER A 24 8.60 -5.31 -18.17
C SER A 24 8.78 -6.20 -19.41
N VAL A 25 9.69 -5.82 -20.32
CA VAL A 25 10.03 -6.62 -21.51
C VAL A 25 10.62 -7.98 -21.12
N ASP A 26 11.52 -8.01 -20.13
CA ASP A 26 12.13 -9.26 -19.66
C ASP A 26 11.12 -10.18 -18.98
N ALA A 27 10.14 -9.62 -18.24
CA ALA A 27 9.02 -10.38 -17.70
C ALA A 27 8.19 -11.04 -18.82
N PHE A 28 7.82 -10.30 -19.87
CA PHE A 28 7.10 -10.86 -21.02
C PHE A 28 7.90 -11.96 -21.73
N ARG A 29 9.23 -11.79 -21.87
CA ARG A 29 10.10 -12.83 -22.43
C ARG A 29 10.13 -14.07 -21.55
N ALA A 30 10.29 -13.91 -20.23
CA ALA A 30 10.31 -15.04 -19.29
C ALA A 30 9.00 -15.83 -19.32
N ILE A 31 7.85 -15.14 -19.39
CA ILE A 31 6.53 -15.77 -19.47
C ILE A 31 6.35 -16.51 -20.80
N LYS A 32 6.88 -15.99 -21.90
CA LYS A 32 6.83 -16.65 -23.21
C LYS A 32 7.58 -17.99 -23.21
N GLU A 33 8.70 -18.07 -22.49
CA GLU A 33 9.52 -19.29 -22.40
C GLU A 33 9.00 -20.27 -21.34
N LEU A 34 8.57 -19.79 -20.17
CA LEU A 34 8.16 -20.64 -19.03
C LEU A 34 6.67 -20.99 -19.03
N GLY A 35 5.84 -20.21 -19.73
CA GLY A 35 4.39 -20.35 -19.75
C GLY A 35 3.70 -19.87 -18.47
N VAL A 36 2.37 -20.04 -18.45
CA VAL A 36 1.48 -19.60 -17.34
C VAL A 36 0.75 -20.76 -16.65
N VAL A 37 1.01 -22.00 -17.05
CA VAL A 37 0.29 -23.20 -16.56
C VAL A 37 0.62 -23.48 -15.10
N ASN A 38 1.89 -23.40 -14.73
CA ASN A 38 2.32 -23.59 -13.35
C ASN A 38 2.30 -22.24 -12.63
N LYS A 39 1.31 -22.03 -11.75
CA LYS A 39 1.14 -20.79 -10.98
C LYS A 39 2.37 -20.41 -10.16
N TRP A 40 3.09 -21.39 -9.62
CA TRP A 40 4.32 -21.13 -8.87
C TRP A 40 5.41 -20.62 -9.80
N GLN A 41 5.71 -21.32 -10.91
CA GLN A 41 6.72 -20.88 -11.88
C GLN A 41 6.38 -19.52 -12.50
N PHE A 42 5.09 -19.28 -12.78
CA PHE A 42 4.60 -18.00 -13.28
C PHE A 42 4.81 -16.86 -12.25
N ARG A 43 4.50 -17.12 -10.97
CA ARG A 43 4.75 -16.14 -9.90
C ARG A 43 6.25 -15.86 -9.73
N GLU A 44 7.07 -16.90 -9.70
CA GLU A 44 8.52 -16.78 -9.50
C GLU A 44 9.20 -16.08 -10.69
N SER A 45 8.75 -16.34 -11.92
CA SER A 45 9.30 -15.67 -13.12
C SER A 45 9.01 -14.17 -13.11
N LEU A 46 7.80 -13.77 -12.73
CA LEU A 46 7.43 -12.37 -12.55
C LEU A 46 8.21 -11.72 -11.41
N ARG A 47 8.35 -12.39 -10.25
CA ARG A 47 9.12 -11.84 -9.13
C ARG A 47 10.59 -11.64 -9.51
N ALA A 48 11.20 -12.61 -10.18
CA ALA A 48 12.62 -12.55 -10.58
C ALA A 48 12.92 -11.48 -11.64
N THR A 49 11.95 -11.15 -12.49
CA THR A 49 12.12 -10.17 -13.58
C THR A 49 11.71 -8.74 -13.18
N LEU A 50 10.71 -8.60 -12.32
CA LEU A 50 10.13 -7.30 -11.95
C LEU A 50 10.65 -6.73 -10.64
N VAL A 51 11.17 -7.55 -9.72
CA VAL A 51 11.51 -7.12 -8.35
C VAL A 51 13.01 -7.27 -8.11
N LYS A 52 13.69 -6.14 -7.83
CA LYS A 52 15.15 -6.11 -7.61
C LYS A 52 15.57 -5.95 -6.16
N GLU A 53 14.74 -5.28 -5.37
CA GLU A 53 15.02 -5.03 -3.95
C GLU A 53 14.25 -6.04 -3.09
N TYR A 54 14.90 -6.52 -2.03
CA TYR A 54 14.26 -7.46 -1.09
C TYR A 54 13.04 -6.85 -0.40
N ASP A 55 13.08 -5.54 -0.13
CA ASP A 55 12.01 -4.81 0.56
C ASP A 55 10.70 -4.79 -0.27
N ASP A 56 10.80 -4.93 -1.59
CA ASP A 56 9.65 -4.94 -2.51
C ASP A 56 8.96 -6.31 -2.59
N PHE A 57 9.54 -7.36 -1.98
CA PHE A 57 8.98 -8.72 -2.04
C PHE A 57 7.60 -8.78 -1.38
N LEU A 58 7.42 -8.08 -0.25
CA LEU A 58 6.14 -8.03 0.46
C LEU A 58 5.06 -7.39 -0.40
N ILE A 59 5.38 -6.29 -1.09
CA ILE A 59 4.43 -5.58 -1.96
C ILE A 59 4.04 -6.48 -3.14
N PHE A 60 5.01 -7.17 -3.74
CA PHE A 60 4.75 -8.13 -4.81
C PHE A 60 3.83 -9.26 -4.33
N ASP A 61 4.12 -9.84 -3.17
CA ASP A 61 3.35 -10.97 -2.62
C ASP A 61 1.93 -10.59 -2.22
N GLU A 62 1.71 -9.34 -1.79
CA GLU A 62 0.38 -8.80 -1.54
C GLU A 62 -0.41 -8.52 -2.83
N LEU A 63 0.24 -7.96 -3.86
CA LEU A 63 -0.44 -7.58 -5.10
C LEU A 63 -0.66 -8.74 -6.06
N PHE A 64 0.28 -9.67 -6.17
CA PHE A 64 0.23 -10.75 -7.16
C PHE A 64 -1.10 -11.54 -7.12
N PRO A 65 -1.60 -11.98 -5.95
CA PRO A 65 -2.88 -12.68 -5.88
C PRO A 65 -4.04 -11.86 -6.41
N LEU A 66 -4.05 -10.53 -6.21
CA LEU A 66 -5.16 -9.66 -6.62
C LEU A 66 -5.35 -9.61 -8.14
N TYR A 67 -4.26 -9.71 -8.92
CA TYR A 67 -4.31 -9.60 -10.38
C TYR A 67 -4.44 -10.96 -11.09
N PHE A 68 -4.01 -12.05 -10.44
CA PHE A 68 -3.88 -13.37 -11.06
C PHE A 68 -4.72 -14.46 -10.38
N SER A 69 -5.75 -14.09 -9.62
CA SER A 69 -6.79 -15.01 -9.16
C SER A 69 -7.90 -15.21 -10.21
N SER A 70 -8.80 -16.14 -9.89
CA SER A 70 -10.01 -16.40 -10.67
C SER A 70 -10.87 -15.14 -10.76
N THR A 71 -11.47 -14.96 -11.94
CA THR A 71 -12.37 -13.83 -12.22
C THR A 71 -13.75 -14.03 -11.60
N GLU A 72 -14.08 -15.25 -11.19
CA GLU A 72 -15.37 -15.65 -10.65
C GLU A 72 -15.19 -16.13 -9.21
N ALA A 73 -16.26 -16.00 -8.43
CA ALA A 73 -16.32 -16.54 -7.08
C ALA A 73 -16.22 -18.08 -7.18
N PRO A 74 -15.29 -18.74 -6.47
CA PRO A 74 -15.12 -20.18 -6.55
C PRO A 74 -16.15 -20.90 -5.66
N LEU A 75 -17.44 -20.64 -5.89
CA LEU A 75 -18.53 -21.25 -5.13
C LEU A 75 -18.89 -22.61 -5.74
N GLN A 76 -19.30 -23.53 -4.88
CA GLN A 76 -19.76 -24.86 -5.22
C GLN A 76 -21.28 -24.89 -5.22
N ASN A 77 -21.90 -25.54 -6.20
CA ASN A 77 -23.34 -25.73 -6.16
C ASN A 77 -23.68 -26.82 -5.11
N ALA A 78 -24.39 -26.43 -4.06
CA ALA A 78 -24.75 -27.36 -2.99
C ALA A 78 -25.75 -28.43 -3.44
N MET A 79 -26.45 -28.20 -4.55
CA MET A 79 -27.45 -29.13 -5.11
C MET A 79 -26.82 -30.29 -5.91
N ASP A 80 -25.58 -30.16 -6.37
CA ASP A 80 -24.95 -31.12 -7.31
C ASP A 80 -24.85 -32.55 -6.75
N GLU A 81 -24.70 -32.68 -5.43
CA GLU A 81 -24.57 -33.98 -4.76
C GLU A 81 -25.78 -34.35 -3.89
N MET A 82 -26.94 -33.71 -4.12
CA MET A 82 -28.21 -33.94 -3.42
C MET A 82 -29.19 -34.77 -4.27
N SER A 83 -30.13 -35.46 -3.62
CA SER A 83 -31.23 -36.13 -4.32
C SER A 83 -32.22 -35.10 -4.88
N LEU A 84 -32.99 -35.45 -5.92
CA LEU A 84 -34.00 -34.54 -6.49
C LEU A 84 -35.04 -34.12 -5.45
N ASP A 85 -35.46 -35.04 -4.58
CA ASP A 85 -36.40 -34.75 -3.50
C ASP A 85 -35.81 -33.72 -2.51
N ASP A 86 -34.54 -33.89 -2.12
CA ASP A 86 -33.87 -32.95 -1.22
C ASP A 86 -33.65 -31.57 -1.87
N GLN A 87 -33.40 -31.54 -3.19
CA GLN A 87 -33.30 -30.28 -3.94
C GLN A 87 -34.62 -29.51 -3.95
N ASP A 88 -35.75 -30.20 -4.14
CA ASP A 88 -37.07 -29.59 -4.12
C ASP A 88 -37.45 -29.08 -2.73
N LEU A 89 -37.11 -29.84 -1.67
CA LEU A 89 -37.26 -29.39 -0.29
C LEU A 89 -36.43 -28.14 0.00
N LEU A 90 -35.18 -28.08 -0.46
CA LEU A 90 -34.31 -26.91 -0.29
C LEU A 90 -34.90 -25.68 -1.00
N LYS A 91 -35.33 -25.83 -2.26
CA LYS A 91 -35.94 -24.73 -3.01
C LYS A 91 -37.20 -24.21 -2.33
N ALA A 92 -38.06 -25.11 -1.84
CA ALA A 92 -39.27 -24.73 -1.13
C ALA A 92 -38.97 -24.05 0.22
N ALA A 93 -37.95 -24.51 0.95
CA ALA A 93 -37.51 -23.87 2.20
C ALA A 93 -36.98 -22.45 1.97
N LEU A 94 -36.13 -22.26 0.95
CA LEU A 94 -35.60 -20.96 0.55
C LEU A 94 -36.72 -20.00 0.12
N GLN A 95 -37.67 -20.45 -0.69
CA GLN A 95 -38.83 -19.64 -1.09
C GLN A 95 -39.71 -19.22 0.11
N ALA A 96 -39.79 -20.06 1.14
CA ALA A 96 -40.56 -19.78 2.35
C ALA A 96 -39.85 -18.83 3.34
N MET A 97 -38.60 -18.44 3.08
CA MET A 97 -37.81 -17.55 3.96
C MET A 97 -37.83 -16.07 3.57
N SER A 98 -38.65 -15.69 2.58
CA SER A 98 -38.66 -14.39 1.88
C SER A 98 -38.14 -13.17 2.68
N GLY A 99 -37.14 -12.47 2.12
CA GLY A 99 -36.57 -11.27 2.72
C GLY A 99 -35.38 -10.63 1.98
N GLN A 100 -34.83 -9.53 2.51
CA GLN A 100 -33.69 -8.80 1.92
C GLN A 100 -32.37 -9.62 1.84
N LEU A 101 -32.30 -10.79 2.46
CA LEU A 101 -31.14 -11.69 2.51
C LEU A 101 -31.21 -12.84 1.50
N ASP A 102 -32.28 -12.89 0.68
CA ASP A 102 -32.55 -13.99 -0.25
C ASP A 102 -31.36 -14.22 -1.20
N ASN A 103 -30.75 -13.13 -1.68
CA ASN A 103 -29.64 -13.22 -2.63
C ASN A 103 -28.39 -13.88 -2.03
N LEU A 104 -28.09 -13.64 -0.74
CA LEU A 104 -26.88 -14.23 -0.13
C LEU A 104 -27.05 -15.75 0.06
N LEU A 105 -28.19 -16.18 0.59
CA LEU A 105 -28.45 -17.62 0.73
C LEU A 105 -28.54 -18.30 -0.63
N ASP A 106 -29.12 -17.65 -1.62
CA ASP A 106 -29.15 -18.14 -2.99
C ASP A 106 -27.73 -18.32 -3.54
N TRP A 107 -26.87 -17.30 -3.48
CA TRP A 107 -25.47 -17.40 -3.91
C TRP A 107 -24.70 -18.52 -3.21
N LEU A 108 -24.92 -18.69 -1.90
CA LEU A 108 -24.24 -19.72 -1.12
C LEU A 108 -24.75 -21.14 -1.39
N THR A 109 -25.92 -21.30 -2.02
CA THR A 109 -26.51 -22.62 -2.29
C THR A 109 -26.46 -23.00 -3.77
N SER A 110 -26.68 -22.04 -4.68
CA SER A 110 -26.67 -22.26 -6.13
C SER A 110 -25.25 -22.37 -6.71
N GLY A 111 -24.25 -21.83 -6.02
CA GLY A 111 -22.88 -21.71 -6.54
C GLY A 111 -22.71 -20.57 -7.54
N GLU A 112 -23.75 -19.80 -7.83
CA GLU A 112 -23.66 -18.60 -8.66
C GLU A 112 -23.38 -17.40 -7.75
N GLY A 113 -22.15 -16.89 -7.76
CA GLY A 113 -21.77 -15.72 -6.95
C GLY A 113 -22.31 -14.41 -7.52
N PRO A 114 -22.18 -13.29 -6.78
CA PRO A 114 -22.55 -11.97 -7.28
C PRO A 114 -21.74 -11.64 -8.54
N SER A 115 -22.40 -11.01 -9.52
CA SER A 115 -21.73 -10.58 -10.74
C SER A 115 -20.69 -9.50 -10.44
N LYS A 116 -19.73 -9.34 -11.35
CA LYS A 116 -18.71 -8.29 -11.23
C LYS A 116 -19.34 -6.89 -11.13
N GLU A 117 -20.39 -6.64 -11.91
CA GLU A 117 -21.11 -5.37 -11.95
C GLU A 117 -21.83 -5.08 -10.63
N GLU A 118 -22.46 -6.10 -10.03
CA GLU A 118 -23.07 -6.01 -8.71
C GLU A 118 -22.04 -5.71 -7.62
N LEU A 119 -20.88 -6.38 -7.65
CA LEU A 119 -19.79 -6.11 -6.71
C LEU A 119 -19.22 -4.70 -6.86
N GLU A 120 -19.03 -4.23 -8.09
CA GLU A 120 -18.57 -2.86 -8.35
C GLU A 120 -19.58 -1.82 -7.85
N GLU A 121 -20.87 -2.08 -7.99
CA GLU A 121 -21.92 -1.19 -7.46
C GLU A 121 -21.99 -1.22 -5.94
N MET A 122 -21.92 -2.39 -5.31
CA MET A 122 -21.83 -2.53 -3.86
C MET A 122 -20.57 -1.83 -3.31
N ALA A 123 -19.42 -2.02 -3.96
CA ALA A 123 -18.17 -1.35 -3.58
C ALA A 123 -18.31 0.17 -3.66
N ARG A 124 -18.92 0.71 -4.73
CA ARG A 124 -19.19 2.15 -4.86
C ARG A 124 -20.09 2.66 -3.74
N ARG A 125 -21.18 1.97 -3.41
CA ARG A 125 -22.08 2.33 -2.29
C ARG A 125 -21.39 2.22 -0.93
N ALA A 126 -20.50 1.25 -0.75
CA ALA A 126 -19.68 1.08 0.45
C ALA A 126 -18.57 2.14 0.56
N GLY A 127 -18.27 2.85 -0.52
CA GLY A 127 -17.35 3.97 -0.54
C GLY A 127 -15.95 3.64 -1.03
N SER A 128 -15.82 2.67 -1.95
CA SER A 128 -14.54 2.31 -2.57
C SER A 128 -13.83 3.49 -3.25
N GLN A 129 -14.56 4.52 -3.69
CA GLN A 129 -14.00 5.72 -4.33
C GLN A 129 -13.08 6.54 -3.40
N TRP A 130 -13.27 6.43 -2.09
CA TRP A 130 -12.45 7.11 -1.08
C TRP A 130 -11.36 6.22 -0.50
N ALA A 131 -11.28 4.95 -0.93
CA ALA A 131 -10.30 4.00 -0.43
C ALA A 131 -9.03 4.05 -1.26
N ASP A 132 -7.97 4.54 -0.65
CA ASP A 132 -6.66 4.74 -1.25
C ASP A 132 -5.58 3.97 -0.52
N ASN A 133 -5.91 3.03 0.39
CA ASN A 133 -4.94 2.14 1.02
C ASN A 133 -5.48 0.78 1.47
N PRO A 134 -4.61 -0.20 1.76
CA PRO A 134 -5.04 -1.53 2.18
C PRO A 134 -5.92 -1.55 3.45
N ARG A 135 -5.75 -0.58 4.36
CA ARG A 135 -6.59 -0.48 5.57
C ARG A 135 -8.00 -0.03 5.22
N GLU A 136 -8.12 0.94 4.32
CA GLU A 136 -9.39 1.42 3.80
C GLU A 136 -10.08 0.36 2.93
N ALA A 137 -9.31 -0.39 2.12
CA ALA A 137 -9.84 -1.54 1.39
C ALA A 137 -10.53 -2.55 2.33
N ARG A 138 -9.87 -2.95 3.43
CA ARG A 138 -10.48 -3.84 4.45
C ARG A 138 -11.72 -3.23 5.10
N TRP A 139 -11.76 -1.92 5.29
CA TRP A 139 -12.94 -1.25 5.81
C TRP A 139 -14.11 -1.31 4.81
N VAL A 140 -13.85 -1.06 3.52
CA VAL A 140 -14.84 -1.20 2.44
C VAL A 140 -15.34 -2.64 2.34
N THR A 141 -14.44 -3.63 2.35
CA THR A 141 -14.80 -5.06 2.34
C THR A 141 -15.77 -5.39 3.47
N ARG A 142 -15.46 -5.04 4.73
CA ARG A 142 -16.36 -5.32 5.86
C ARG A 142 -17.72 -4.66 5.69
N ARG A 143 -17.76 -3.44 5.16
CA ARG A 143 -19.02 -2.73 4.89
C ARG A 143 -19.84 -3.40 3.79
N MET A 144 -19.18 -3.90 2.74
CA MET A 144 -19.84 -4.69 1.69
C MET A 144 -20.42 -5.98 2.26
N LEU A 145 -19.66 -6.75 3.04
CA LEU A 145 -20.16 -7.98 3.66
C LEU A 145 -21.37 -7.72 4.55
N GLN A 146 -21.35 -6.62 5.33
CA GLN A 146 -22.53 -6.21 6.10
C GLN A 146 -23.73 -5.88 5.21
N GLN A 147 -23.53 -5.17 4.10
CA GLN A 147 -24.60 -4.85 3.13
C GLN A 147 -25.15 -6.10 2.43
N MET A 148 -24.29 -7.10 2.17
CA MET A 148 -24.69 -8.41 1.63
C MET A 148 -25.44 -9.26 2.65
N GLY A 149 -25.45 -8.87 3.93
CA GLY A 149 -26.20 -9.57 4.97
C GLY A 149 -25.39 -10.59 5.79
N PHE A 150 -24.06 -10.62 5.65
CA PHE A 150 -23.22 -11.51 6.46
C PHE A 150 -23.40 -11.32 7.97
N GLY A 151 -23.81 -10.12 8.41
CA GLY A 151 -24.08 -9.84 9.82
C GLY A 151 -25.23 -10.63 10.45
N HIS A 152 -26.15 -11.18 9.62
CA HIS A 152 -27.31 -11.96 10.07
C HIS A 152 -27.31 -13.39 9.49
N LEU A 153 -26.22 -13.79 8.83
CA LEU A 153 -26.17 -15.06 8.11
C LEU A 153 -26.32 -16.26 9.06
N GLU A 154 -25.66 -16.24 10.23
CA GLU A 154 -25.74 -17.34 11.19
C GLU A 154 -27.18 -17.61 11.67
N GLU A 155 -27.92 -16.54 12.01
CA GLU A 155 -29.33 -16.63 12.41
C GLU A 155 -30.19 -17.24 11.29
N LYS A 156 -29.91 -16.88 10.04
CA LYS A 156 -30.62 -17.38 8.87
C LYS A 156 -30.28 -18.83 8.53
N LEU A 157 -29.04 -19.25 8.70
CA LEU A 157 -28.66 -20.66 8.52
C LEU A 157 -29.32 -21.55 9.57
N GLN A 158 -29.48 -21.07 10.81
CA GLN A 158 -30.24 -21.78 11.83
C GLN A 158 -31.73 -21.89 11.49
N GLU A 159 -32.34 -20.82 10.97
CA GLU A 159 -33.73 -20.84 10.49
C GLU A 159 -33.92 -21.83 9.34
N LEU A 160 -33.00 -21.84 8.36
CA LEU A 160 -32.99 -22.77 7.25
C LEU A 160 -32.85 -24.22 7.72
N TYR A 161 -31.90 -24.49 8.63
CA TYR A 161 -31.72 -25.80 9.24
C TYR A 161 -33.02 -26.34 9.83
N GLN A 162 -33.70 -25.53 10.64
CA GLN A 162 -34.93 -25.92 11.31
C GLN A 162 -36.06 -26.19 10.31
N LYS A 163 -36.23 -25.35 9.28
CA LYS A 163 -37.23 -25.56 8.22
C LYS A 163 -36.98 -26.85 7.44
N LEU A 164 -35.73 -27.11 7.03
CA LEU A 164 -35.40 -28.33 6.29
C LEU A 164 -35.70 -29.59 7.11
N LYS A 165 -35.40 -29.54 8.41
CA LYS A 165 -35.71 -30.63 9.34
C LYS A 165 -37.21 -30.85 9.50
N GLU A 166 -38.00 -29.78 9.61
CA GLU A 166 -39.47 -29.85 9.68
C GLU A 166 -40.09 -30.39 8.38
N MET A 167 -39.48 -30.10 7.24
CA MET A 167 -39.91 -30.58 5.92
C MET A 167 -39.46 -32.02 5.61
N GLY A 168 -38.75 -32.68 6.54
CA GLY A 168 -38.42 -34.11 6.46
C GLY A 168 -37.08 -34.43 5.82
N MET A 169 -36.21 -33.44 5.59
CA MET A 169 -34.85 -33.69 5.10
C MET A 169 -34.00 -34.38 6.18
N SER A 170 -33.17 -35.35 5.77
CA SER A 170 -32.32 -36.08 6.72
C SER A 170 -31.24 -35.20 7.35
N ASP A 171 -30.88 -35.48 8.61
CA ASP A 171 -29.82 -34.75 9.31
C ASP A 171 -28.46 -34.87 8.59
N GLU A 172 -28.19 -35.99 7.90
CA GLU A 172 -26.98 -36.18 7.08
C GLU A 172 -26.97 -35.27 5.85
N ALA A 173 -28.09 -35.16 5.13
CA ALA A 173 -28.22 -34.28 3.97
C ALA A 173 -28.10 -32.80 4.38
N ILE A 174 -28.73 -32.40 5.49
CA ILE A 174 -28.63 -31.04 6.01
C ILE A 174 -27.19 -30.72 6.43
N ALA A 175 -26.50 -31.63 7.13
CA ALA A 175 -25.11 -31.42 7.53
C ALA A 175 -24.18 -31.22 6.32
N LYS A 176 -24.39 -32.01 5.25
CA LYS A 176 -23.65 -31.87 4.00
C LYS A 176 -23.90 -30.53 3.33
N LEU A 177 -25.17 -30.12 3.22
CA LEU A 177 -25.57 -28.81 2.70
C LEU A 177 -24.89 -27.67 3.49
N MET A 178 -24.96 -27.71 4.82
CA MET A 178 -24.36 -26.68 5.68
C MET A 178 -22.83 -26.62 5.50
N GLY A 179 -22.16 -27.75 5.32
CA GLY A 179 -20.72 -27.79 5.03
C GLY A 179 -20.35 -27.10 3.71
N VAL A 180 -21.15 -27.29 2.65
CA VAL A 180 -20.94 -26.60 1.36
C VAL A 180 -21.22 -25.10 1.51
N VAL A 181 -22.31 -24.73 2.19
CA VAL A 181 -22.68 -23.34 2.44
C VAL A 181 -21.60 -22.60 3.25
N GLU A 182 -21.00 -23.25 4.24
CA GLU A 182 -19.89 -22.67 5.02
C GLU A 182 -18.62 -22.49 4.16
N ALA A 183 -18.25 -23.49 3.34
CA ALA A 183 -17.12 -23.35 2.41
C ALA A 183 -17.35 -22.23 1.38
N ASN A 184 -18.58 -22.10 0.89
CA ASN A 184 -18.98 -21.02 -0.02
C ASN A 184 -18.95 -19.66 0.66
N ARG A 185 -19.33 -19.57 1.95
CA ARG A 185 -19.27 -18.32 2.72
C ARG A 185 -17.84 -17.81 2.79
N ASP A 186 -16.91 -18.67 3.19
CA ASP A 186 -15.50 -18.31 3.33
C ASP A 186 -14.90 -17.92 1.96
N SER A 187 -15.25 -18.67 0.91
CA SER A 187 -14.83 -18.39 -0.47
C SER A 187 -15.37 -17.05 -0.99
N LEU A 188 -16.62 -16.71 -0.67
CA LEU A 188 -17.24 -15.45 -1.05
C LEU A 188 -16.61 -14.27 -0.30
N GLU A 189 -16.31 -14.43 0.99
CA GLU A 189 -15.62 -13.41 1.78
C GLU A 189 -14.24 -13.08 1.19
N ASP A 190 -13.43 -14.11 0.90
CA ASP A 190 -12.12 -13.95 0.28
C ASP A 190 -12.22 -13.31 -1.12
N TYR A 191 -13.21 -13.73 -1.90
CA TYR A 191 -13.46 -13.17 -3.23
C TYR A 191 -13.82 -11.68 -3.16
N VAL A 192 -14.71 -11.27 -2.25
CA VAL A 192 -15.07 -9.85 -2.05
C VAL A 192 -13.85 -9.04 -1.61
N ALA A 193 -13.06 -9.55 -0.66
CA ALA A 193 -11.83 -8.90 -0.20
C ALA A 193 -10.84 -8.68 -1.36
N GLN A 194 -10.69 -9.68 -2.20
CA GLN A 194 -9.81 -9.63 -3.36
C GLN A 194 -10.28 -8.64 -4.43
N GLN A 195 -11.57 -8.62 -4.77
CA GLN A 195 -12.13 -7.69 -5.74
C GLN A 195 -11.99 -6.23 -5.28
N VAL A 196 -12.27 -5.95 -4.00
CA VAL A 196 -12.06 -4.61 -3.43
C VAL A 196 -10.59 -4.24 -3.45
N GLY A 197 -9.70 -5.16 -3.07
CA GLY A 197 -8.25 -4.94 -3.10
C GLY A 197 -7.74 -4.61 -4.50
N LEU A 198 -8.17 -5.37 -5.52
CA LEU A 198 -7.84 -5.12 -6.92
C LEU A 198 -8.36 -3.75 -7.38
N GLN A 199 -9.60 -3.41 -7.07
CA GLN A 199 -10.20 -2.13 -7.45
C GLN A 199 -9.43 -0.95 -6.85
N VAL A 200 -9.07 -1.01 -5.57
CA VAL A 200 -8.26 0.03 -4.89
C VAL A 200 -6.86 0.13 -5.51
N ALA A 201 -6.21 -1.01 -5.80
CA ALA A 201 -4.91 -1.03 -6.46
C ALA A 201 -4.96 -0.41 -7.87
N GLN A 202 -6.01 -0.70 -8.65
CA GLN A 202 -6.22 -0.10 -9.96
C GLN A 202 -6.53 1.40 -9.89
N GLN A 203 -7.35 1.84 -8.92
CA GLN A 203 -7.62 3.27 -8.72
C GLN A 203 -6.35 4.04 -8.40
N ARG A 204 -5.50 3.50 -7.52
CA ARG A 204 -4.16 4.06 -7.24
C ARG A 204 -3.32 4.13 -8.51
N ALA A 205 -3.28 3.06 -9.30
CA ALA A 205 -2.50 3.03 -10.53
C ALA A 205 -2.99 3.99 -11.62
N ASN A 206 -4.28 4.32 -11.61
CA ASN A 206 -4.90 5.23 -12.58
C ASN A 206 -4.92 6.69 -12.14
N ARG A 207 -4.53 7.01 -10.90
CA ARG A 207 -4.37 8.41 -10.44
C ARG A 207 -3.00 8.93 -10.87
N PRO A 208 -2.92 9.92 -11.79
CA PRO A 208 -1.64 10.37 -12.34
C PRO A 208 -0.71 11.11 -11.38
N ASP A 209 -1.14 11.43 -10.15
CA ASP A 209 -0.50 12.49 -9.34
C ASP A 209 -0.31 12.17 -7.86
N GLU A 210 0.21 11.00 -7.53
CA GLU A 210 0.94 10.84 -6.26
C GLU A 210 2.30 10.24 -6.55
N ILE A 211 3.23 11.11 -6.93
CA ILE A 211 4.65 10.80 -6.86
C ILE A 211 4.92 10.39 -5.42
N HIS A 212 5.05 9.08 -5.17
CA HIS A 212 5.43 8.59 -3.87
C HIS A 212 6.77 9.23 -3.51
N GLY A 213 6.97 9.62 -2.25
CA GLY A 213 8.24 10.22 -1.81
C GLY A 213 9.47 9.35 -2.14
N SER A 214 9.28 8.05 -2.34
CA SER A 214 10.27 7.09 -2.83
C SER A 214 10.56 7.19 -4.33
N ASP A 215 9.66 7.73 -5.16
CA ASP A 215 9.91 7.96 -6.58
C ASP A 215 10.82 9.16 -6.80
N LEU A 216 10.65 10.26 -6.04
CA LEU A 216 11.56 11.42 -6.11
C LEU A 216 12.98 11.07 -5.67
N MET A 217 13.13 10.16 -4.70
CA MET A 217 14.44 9.76 -4.18
C MET A 217 15.31 9.03 -5.21
N HIS A 218 14.72 8.46 -6.26
CA HIS A 218 15.50 7.82 -7.30
C HIS A 218 14.93 7.96 -8.73
N LYS A 219 14.21 9.07 -8.97
CA LYS A 219 14.01 9.66 -10.30
C LYS A 219 15.20 10.58 -10.57
N SER A 220 15.84 10.41 -11.72
CA SER A 220 16.95 11.31 -12.11
C SER A 220 16.43 12.75 -12.16
N PHE A 221 17.18 13.69 -11.60
CA PHE A 221 16.85 15.12 -11.61
C PHE A 221 16.59 15.65 -13.03
N GLY A 222 17.16 15.01 -14.06
CA GLY A 222 16.95 15.35 -15.47
C GLY A 222 15.60 14.91 -16.05
N ALA A 223 14.92 13.96 -15.43
CA ALA A 223 13.63 13.43 -15.87
C ALA A 223 12.42 14.12 -15.19
N LEU A 224 12.68 15.15 -14.36
CA LEU A 224 11.64 15.87 -13.64
C LEU A 224 10.90 16.85 -14.54
N SER A 225 9.56 16.80 -14.51
CA SER A 225 8.69 17.79 -15.16
C SER A 225 8.78 19.16 -14.44
N ALA A 226 8.20 20.20 -15.03
CA ALA A 226 8.18 21.54 -14.44
C ALA A 226 7.46 21.56 -13.08
N ASP A 227 6.30 20.90 -12.99
CA ASP A 227 5.49 20.81 -11.77
C ASP A 227 6.19 19.99 -10.69
N GLU A 228 6.88 18.91 -11.07
CA GLU A 228 7.67 18.08 -10.15
C GLU A 228 8.84 18.84 -9.54
N LYS A 229 9.50 19.70 -10.33
CA LYS A 229 10.57 20.59 -9.85
C LYS A 229 10.03 21.58 -8.81
N ASP A 230 8.78 22.02 -8.93
CA ASP A 230 8.14 22.92 -7.96
C ASP A 230 7.80 22.19 -6.64
N VAL A 231 7.30 20.95 -6.71
CA VAL A 231 7.07 20.11 -5.54
C VAL A 231 8.37 19.82 -4.80
N LEU A 232 9.41 19.40 -5.52
CA LEU A 232 10.73 19.15 -4.96
C LEU A 232 11.31 20.39 -4.27
N ARG A 233 11.12 21.59 -4.85
CA ARG A 233 11.53 22.86 -4.23
C ARG A 233 10.83 23.11 -2.89
N LYS A 234 9.53 22.82 -2.79
CA LYS A 234 8.77 22.96 -1.53
C LYS A 234 9.29 22.00 -0.45
N GLU A 235 9.57 20.74 -0.81
CA GLU A 235 10.10 19.74 0.12
C GLU A 235 11.53 20.06 0.58
N VAL A 236 12.38 20.54 -0.32
CA VAL A 236 13.71 21.08 0.04
C VAL A 236 13.57 22.22 1.05
N GLY A 237 12.66 23.17 0.82
CA GLY A 237 12.38 24.26 1.75
C GLY A 237 11.96 23.78 3.14
N ARG A 238 11.15 22.71 3.21
CA ARG A 238 10.77 22.07 4.47
C ARG A 238 11.97 21.44 5.18
N LEU A 239 12.81 20.69 4.47
CA LEU A 239 14.04 20.09 5.01
C LEU A 239 15.00 21.17 5.54
N VAL A 240 15.20 22.25 4.78
CA VAL A 240 15.99 23.42 5.20
C VAL A 240 15.41 24.03 6.48
N THR A 241 14.08 24.16 6.56
CA THR A 241 13.40 24.69 7.76
C THR A 241 13.58 23.78 8.99
N GLN A 242 13.50 22.46 8.81
CA GLN A 242 13.79 21.48 9.87
C GLN A 242 15.26 21.51 10.31
N LEU A 243 16.19 21.72 9.36
CA LEU A 243 17.60 21.92 9.67
C LEU A 243 17.82 23.23 10.43
N ARG A 244 17.14 24.33 10.06
CA ARG A 244 17.15 25.62 10.77
C ARG A 244 16.70 25.45 12.23
N SER A 245 15.58 24.77 12.45
CA SER A 245 15.06 24.54 13.81
C SER A 245 16.01 23.68 14.65
N ARG A 246 16.53 22.58 14.10
CA ARG A 246 17.50 21.72 14.81
C ARG A 246 18.88 22.35 15.03
N ALA A 247 19.36 23.19 14.10
CA ALA A 247 20.66 23.86 14.20
C ALA A 247 20.62 25.02 15.22
N SER A 248 19.54 25.81 15.24
CA SER A 248 19.35 26.91 16.19
C SER A 248 19.26 26.45 17.66
N LEU A 249 18.77 25.22 17.90
CA LEU A 249 18.56 24.67 19.24
C LEU A 249 19.84 24.18 19.96
N ARG A 250 21.00 24.11 19.29
CA ARG A 250 22.17 23.39 19.83
C ARG A 250 23.23 24.31 20.46
N ARG A 251 22.94 24.88 21.64
CA ARG A 251 23.99 25.16 22.64
C ARG A 251 24.32 23.83 23.34
N LYS A 252 25.50 23.25 23.08
CA LYS A 252 25.93 22.03 23.80
C LYS A 252 26.59 22.41 25.13
N ARG A 253 26.42 21.57 26.15
CA ARG A 253 27.29 21.57 27.35
C ARG A 253 28.73 21.40 26.88
N GLY A 254 29.61 22.30 27.30
CA GLY A 254 31.03 22.27 26.95
C GLY A 254 31.86 22.26 28.22
N ARG A 255 33.09 21.74 28.13
CA ARG A 255 34.11 21.87 29.20
C ARG A 255 34.74 23.28 29.25
N ALA A 256 34.47 24.10 28.23
CA ALA A 256 34.90 25.50 28.11
C ALA A 256 33.85 26.30 27.30
N GLY A 257 33.77 27.61 27.50
CA GLY A 257 32.84 28.50 26.78
C GLY A 257 32.13 29.50 27.69
N LYS A 258 30.96 29.99 27.27
CA LYS A 258 30.18 30.95 28.07
C LYS A 258 29.64 30.28 29.34
N PHE A 259 29.68 31.00 30.45
CA PHE A 259 29.15 30.55 31.73
C PHE A 259 27.64 30.29 31.66
N ASP A 260 27.20 29.10 32.10
CA ASP A 260 25.78 28.77 32.23
C ASP A 260 25.32 29.00 33.67
N ALA A 261 24.94 30.23 33.99
CA ALA A 261 24.53 30.60 35.35
C ALA A 261 23.39 29.71 35.88
N LYS A 262 22.34 29.49 35.08
CA LYS A 262 21.18 28.67 35.47
C LYS A 262 21.55 27.20 35.67
N GLY A 263 22.36 26.65 34.77
CA GLY A 263 22.84 25.27 34.88
C GLY A 263 23.77 25.06 36.07
N THR A 264 24.63 26.04 36.35
CA THR A 264 25.57 26.03 37.48
C THR A 264 24.83 26.14 38.82
N ILE A 265 23.91 27.09 38.97
CA ILE A 265 23.11 27.24 40.19
C ILE A 265 22.32 25.97 40.46
N ARG A 266 21.64 25.41 39.45
CA ARG A 266 20.86 24.18 39.60
C ARG A 266 21.73 22.96 39.98
N ALA A 267 22.93 22.82 39.41
CA ALA A 267 23.85 21.73 39.74
C ALA A 267 24.39 21.84 41.18
N ASN A 268 24.47 23.06 41.72
CA ASN A 268 25.02 23.34 43.04
C ASN A 268 23.96 23.64 44.11
N LEU A 269 22.67 23.36 43.85
CA LEU A 269 21.61 23.51 44.86
C LEU A 269 21.88 22.66 46.10
N ARG A 270 22.43 21.45 45.92
CA ARG A 270 22.87 20.58 47.02
C ARG A 270 24.03 21.14 47.86
N HIS A 271 24.72 22.16 47.34
CA HIS A 271 25.84 22.86 48.00
C HIS A 271 25.41 24.25 48.48
N ALA A 272 24.14 24.41 48.87
CA ALA A 272 23.56 25.70 49.29
C ALA A 272 23.75 26.84 48.26
N GLY A 273 23.86 26.50 46.97
CA GLY A 273 24.07 27.45 45.88
C GLY A 273 25.52 27.90 45.67
N VAL A 274 26.47 27.40 46.46
CA VAL A 274 27.90 27.71 46.31
C VAL A 274 28.46 27.00 45.05
N PRO A 275 29.06 27.73 44.08
CA PRO A 275 29.36 27.19 42.75
C PRO A 275 30.65 26.36 42.71
N PHE A 276 30.61 25.12 43.21
CA PHE A 276 31.70 24.14 43.11
C PHE A 276 31.76 23.48 41.73
N GLU A 277 30.61 23.15 41.15
CA GLU A 277 30.52 22.52 39.82
C GLU A 277 30.07 23.53 38.76
N LEU A 278 31.04 24.19 38.11
CA LEU A 278 30.75 25.15 37.04
C LEU A 278 30.26 24.45 35.77
N LYS A 279 29.09 24.85 35.27
CA LYS A 279 28.57 24.40 33.97
C LYS A 279 28.86 25.46 32.92
N LEU A 280 29.52 25.05 31.84
CA LEU A 280 29.86 25.90 30.72
C LEU A 280 29.08 25.47 29.46
N LYS A 281 28.75 26.44 28.62
CA LYS A 281 28.05 26.27 27.34
C LYS A 281 28.97 26.68 26.19
N ARG A 282 29.13 25.82 25.20
CA ARG A 282 29.85 26.14 23.96
C ARG A 282 28.83 26.38 22.84
N LYS A 283 28.98 27.48 22.10
CA LYS A 283 28.20 27.73 20.87
C LYS A 283 28.65 26.71 19.82
N LYS A 284 27.74 25.94 19.23
CA LYS A 284 28.07 25.11 18.07
C LYS A 284 28.35 26.06 16.90
N LEU A 285 29.53 25.93 16.30
CA LEU A 285 29.90 26.70 15.11
C LEU A 285 29.05 26.21 13.93
N LYS A 286 28.59 27.14 13.08
CA LYS A 286 27.94 26.79 11.81
C LYS A 286 28.95 26.02 10.95
N PRO A 287 28.57 24.91 10.29
CA PRO A 287 29.48 24.15 9.44
C PRO A 287 30.01 25.01 8.28
N SER A 288 31.21 24.71 7.79
CA SER A 288 31.69 25.24 6.50
C SER A 288 31.53 24.14 5.46
N ILE A 289 31.02 24.47 4.27
CA ILE A 289 30.71 23.49 3.21
C ILE A 289 31.51 23.86 1.96
N VAL A 290 32.13 22.86 1.34
CA VAL A 290 32.71 22.96 0.00
C VAL A 290 31.90 22.04 -0.90
N LEU A 291 31.36 22.57 -1.98
CA LEU A 291 30.61 21.84 -3.00
C LEU A 291 31.47 21.75 -4.26
N ILE A 292 31.64 20.55 -4.80
CA ILE A 292 32.34 20.29 -6.06
C ILE A 292 31.31 19.64 -6.98
N CYS A 293 30.98 20.31 -8.07
CA CYS A 293 29.93 19.89 -9.01
C CYS A 293 30.52 19.62 -10.40
N ASP A 294 30.17 18.46 -10.93
CA ASP A 294 30.33 18.14 -12.36
C ASP A 294 29.17 18.81 -13.13
N VAL A 295 29.48 19.63 -14.14
CA VAL A 295 28.45 20.25 -15.00
C VAL A 295 28.37 19.63 -16.39
N SER A 296 28.86 18.39 -16.56
CA SER A 296 28.64 17.60 -17.76
C SER A 296 27.15 17.37 -18.05
N GLY A 297 26.82 17.06 -19.31
CA GLY A 297 25.42 17.00 -19.78
C GLY A 297 24.50 16.10 -18.95
N SER A 298 25.00 14.97 -18.42
CA SER A 298 24.23 14.07 -17.55
C SER A 298 24.10 14.57 -16.10
N MET A 299 25.02 15.42 -15.64
CA MET A 299 25.10 15.92 -14.26
C MET A 299 24.49 17.31 -14.06
N HIS A 300 24.17 18.02 -15.14
CA HIS A 300 23.66 19.40 -15.09
C HIS A 300 22.47 19.60 -14.14
N SER A 301 21.48 18.71 -14.20
CA SER A 301 20.29 18.77 -13.35
C SER A 301 20.60 18.57 -11.86
N VAL A 302 21.59 17.73 -11.54
CA VAL A 302 22.07 17.48 -10.17
C VAL A 302 22.86 18.68 -9.67
N ALA A 303 23.75 19.24 -10.49
CA ALA A 303 24.55 20.40 -10.14
C ALA A 303 23.67 21.62 -9.86
N GLU A 304 22.67 21.87 -10.73
CA GLU A 304 21.69 22.95 -10.53
C GLU A 304 20.95 22.78 -9.19
N PHE A 305 20.51 21.56 -8.89
CA PHE A 305 19.83 21.26 -7.63
C PHE A 305 20.73 21.50 -6.41
N MET A 306 21.95 20.97 -6.41
CA MET A 306 22.89 21.08 -5.29
C MET A 306 23.31 22.53 -5.03
N LEU A 307 23.51 23.32 -6.08
CA LEU A 307 23.83 24.75 -5.98
C LEU A 307 22.65 25.54 -5.38
N ARG A 308 21.43 25.27 -5.83
CA ARG A 308 20.22 25.89 -5.24
C ARG A 308 20.04 25.50 -3.78
N PHE A 309 20.23 24.22 -3.44
CA PHE A 309 20.16 23.73 -2.05
C PHE A 309 21.18 24.44 -1.15
N LEU A 310 22.41 24.63 -1.62
CA LEU A 310 23.43 25.37 -0.89
C LEU A 310 23.06 26.85 -0.70
N GLY A 311 22.43 27.47 -1.70
CA GLY A 311 21.88 28.82 -1.62
C GLY A 311 20.83 28.97 -0.50
N GLU A 312 19.88 28.04 -0.43
CA GLU A 312 18.83 28.02 0.61
C GLU A 312 19.38 27.78 2.03
N LEU A 313 20.56 27.13 2.12
CA LEU A 313 21.27 26.84 3.36
C LEU A 313 22.29 27.91 3.79
N ASN A 314 22.49 28.98 3.01
CA ASN A 314 23.54 29.97 3.26
C ASN A 314 23.51 30.53 4.70
N ASP A 315 22.31 30.80 5.23
CA ASP A 315 22.13 31.31 6.59
C ASP A 315 22.53 30.31 7.70
N GLN A 316 22.65 29.02 7.40
CA GLN A 316 22.99 27.97 8.36
C GLN A 316 24.47 27.56 8.29
N ILE A 317 25.20 28.03 7.29
CA ILE A 317 26.59 27.70 7.01
C ILE A 317 27.47 28.89 7.45
N SER A 318 28.68 28.65 7.90
CA SER A 318 29.64 29.71 8.25
C SER A 318 30.37 30.25 7.02
N LYS A 319 30.71 29.35 6.10
CA LYS A 319 31.38 29.62 4.82
C LYS A 319 30.96 28.56 3.81
N SER A 320 30.56 28.97 2.62
CA SER A 320 30.35 28.09 1.47
C SER A 320 31.37 28.43 0.38
N ARG A 321 31.87 27.40 -0.31
CA ARG A 321 32.61 27.54 -1.57
C ARG A 321 32.06 26.51 -2.54
N SER A 322 31.79 26.90 -3.77
CA SER A 322 31.28 26.03 -4.82
C SER A 322 32.25 26.06 -5.99
N PHE A 323 32.63 24.89 -6.49
CA PHE A 323 33.47 24.73 -7.68
C PHE A 323 32.67 23.93 -8.70
N ALA A 324 32.64 24.39 -9.95
CA ALA A 324 32.02 23.68 -11.05
C ALA A 324 33.09 23.30 -12.08
N TYR A 325 33.09 22.06 -12.58
CA TYR A 325 34.08 21.63 -13.57
C TYR A 325 33.40 21.04 -14.81
N TYR A 326 33.97 21.34 -15.99
CA TYR A 326 33.56 20.80 -17.28
C TYR A 326 34.81 20.45 -18.08
N ALA A 327 35.31 19.22 -17.95
CA ALA A 327 36.58 18.73 -18.52
C ALA A 327 37.86 19.51 -18.07
N ASP A 328 37.78 20.82 -17.82
CA ASP A 328 38.75 21.69 -17.16
C ASP A 328 38.07 22.43 -15.98
N LEU A 329 38.86 22.72 -14.95
CA LEU A 329 38.42 23.41 -13.73
C LEU A 329 38.39 24.93 -13.99
N ALA A 330 37.22 25.56 -13.88
CA ALA A 330 37.09 27.02 -13.83
C ALA A 330 36.75 27.44 -12.39
N GLU A 331 37.47 28.43 -11.87
CA GLU A 331 37.27 28.99 -10.51
C GLU A 331 36.13 30.02 -10.47
#